data_AF-A0A5D0RNI8-F1
#
_entry.id   AF-A0A5D0RNI8-F1
#
_cell.length_a   1.000
_cell.length_b   1.000
_cell.length_c   1.000
_cell.angle_alpha   90.00
_cell.angle_beta   90.00
_cell.angle_gamma   90.00
#
_symmetry.space_group_name_H-M   'P 1'
#
loop_
_entity.id
_entity.type
_entity.pdbx_description
1 polymer ?
#
loop_
_entity_poly.entity_id
_entity_poly.type
_entity_poly.pdbx_seq_one_letter_code
_entity_poly.pdbx_strand_id
1 'polypeptide(L)' 'MTPAKIFMNVYGWGALAITVVGIGWTLISPPPSMRVDRDGVPHFTPQVMHPITDEPVSINELIRHYRGD' A
#
# COMPACT_ATOMS: atom_id res chain seq x y z
N MET A 1 -9.41 42.29 6.45
CA MET A 1 -9.65 41.10 5.60
C MET A 1 -11.13 40.83 5.55
N THR A 2 -11.70 40.51 4.39
CA THR A 2 -13.13 40.14 4.31
C THR A 2 -13.36 38.79 5.00
N PRO A 3 -14.52 38.57 5.66
CA PRO A 3 -14.83 37.29 6.30
C PRO A 3 -14.68 36.10 5.35
N ALA A 4 -15.10 36.25 4.10
CA ALA A 4 -14.93 35.24 3.05
C ALA A 4 -13.47 34.82 2.82
N LYS A 5 -12.52 35.76 2.84
CA LYS A 5 -11.09 35.48 2.66
C LYS A 5 -10.52 34.68 3.83
N ILE A 6 -11.02 34.91 5.06
CA ILE A 6 -10.61 34.17 6.24
C ILE A 6 -11.07 32.71 6.13
N PHE A 7 -12.36 32.48 5.80
CA PHE A 7 -12.89 31.13 5.63
C PHE A 7 -12.15 30.35 4.54
N MET A 8 -11.89 30.98 3.39
CA MET A 8 -11.18 30.35 2.29
C MET A 8 -9.74 29.97 2.67
N ASN A 9 -9.04 30.84 3.40
CA ASN A 9 -7.69 30.56 3.87
C ASN A 9 -7.65 29.41 4.90
N VAL A 10 -8.58 29.40 5.86
CA VAL A 10 -8.67 28.32 6.86
C VAL A 10 -8.95 27.00 6.16
N TYR A 11 -9.87 26.98 5.20
CA TYR A 11 -10.14 25.79 4.40
C TYR A 11 -8.90 25.30 3.65
N GLY A 12 -8.22 26.18 2.91
CA GLY A 12 -7.05 25.80 2.12
C GLY A 12 -5.90 25.27 2.98
N TRP A 13 -5.55 25.97 4.06
CA TRP A 13 -4.51 25.53 4.98
C TRP A 13 -4.89 24.28 5.76
N GLY A 14 -6.16 24.16 6.16
CA GLY A 14 -6.67 22.96 6.82
C GLY A 14 -6.62 21.73 5.92
N ALA A 15 -7.09 21.85 4.67
CA ALA A 15 -7.04 20.77 3.70
C ALA A 15 -5.60 20.33 3.40
N LEU A 16 -4.68 21.28 3.25
CA LEU A 16 -3.26 20.99 3.07
C LEU A 16 -2.69 20.23 4.27
N ALA A 17 -2.96 20.71 5.50
CA ALA A 17 -2.46 20.07 6.71
C ALA A 17 -2.96 18.63 6.84
N ILE A 18 -4.27 18.41 6.66
CA ILE A 18 -4.88 17.07 6.70
C ILE A 18 -4.25 16.15 5.64
N THR A 19 -4.05 16.64 4.42
CA THR A 19 -3.48 15.86 3.33
C THR A 19 -2.03 15.45 3.62
N VAL A 20 -1.19 16.41 4.04
CA VAL A 20 0.23 16.15 4.34
C VAL A 20 0.36 15.19 5.53
N VAL A 21 -0.40 15.41 6.60
CA VAL A 21 -0.38 14.53 7.77
C VAL A 21 -0.90 13.14 7.43
N GLY A 22 -1.99 13.04 6.66
CA GLY A 22 -2.56 11.77 6.23
C GLY A 22 -1.56 10.94 5.42
N ILE A 23 -0.94 11.53 4.39
CA ILE A 23 0.08 10.84 3.59
C ILE A 23 1.30 10.50 4.46
N GLY A 24 1.82 11.45 5.23
CA GLY A 24 2.96 11.21 6.13
C GLY A 24 2.71 10.04 7.09
N TRP A 25 1.51 9.94 7.66
CA TRP A 25 1.13 8.84 8.55
C TRP A 25 1.07 7.50 7.83
N THR A 26 0.53 7.44 6.61
CA THR A 26 0.51 6.18 5.82
C THR A 26 1.90 5.66 5.48
N LEU A 27 2.91 6.53 5.38
CA LEU A 27 4.29 6.12 5.14
C LEU A 27 4.97 5.59 6.41
N ILE A 28 4.68 6.17 7.57
CA ILE A 28 5.25 5.74 8.87
C ILE A 28 4.57 4.47 9.38
N SER A 29 3.24 4.41 9.28
CA SER A 29 2.41 3.31 9.74
C SER A 29 1.51 2.85 8.60
N PRO A 30 2.06 2.12 7.61
CA PRO A 30 1.28 1.66 6.47
C PRO A 30 0.15 0.74 6.93
N PRO A 31 -1.09 0.93 6.44
CA PRO A 31 -2.19 0.03 6.72
C PRO A 31 -1.86 -1.40 6.26
N PRO A 32 -2.49 -2.43 6.85
CA PRO A 32 -2.20 -3.83 6.52
C PRO A 32 -2.28 -4.14 5.02
N SER A 33 -3.21 -3.49 4.30
CA SER A 33 -3.38 -3.65 2.84
C SER A 33 -2.21 -3.14 2.01
N MET A 34 -1.31 -2.32 2.56
CA MET A 34 -0.08 -1.86 1.86
C MET A 34 1.11 -2.77 2.12
N ARG A 35 0.96 -3.81 2.95
CA ARG A 35 2.02 -4.76 3.28
C ARG A 35 1.92 -6.05 2.48
N VAL A 36 0.79 -6.28 1.82
CA VAL A 36 0.44 -7.51 1.11
C VAL A 36 -0.16 -7.17 -0.25
N ASP A 37 -0.07 -8.10 -1.18
CA ASP A 37 -0.72 -7.99 -2.47
C ASP A 37 -2.21 -8.42 -2.45
N ARG A 38 -2.80 -8.57 -3.63
CA ARG A 38 -4.20 -8.97 -3.83
C ARG A 38 -4.54 -10.34 -3.25
N ASP A 39 -3.59 -11.27 -3.24
CA ASP A 39 -3.77 -12.63 -2.72
C ASP A 39 -3.35 -12.71 -1.24
N GLY A 40 -3.00 -11.59 -0.61
CA GLY A 40 -2.58 -11.51 0.78
C GLY A 40 -1.13 -11.90 1.02
N VAL A 41 -0.31 -12.02 -0.04
CA VAL A 41 1.11 -12.38 0.07
C VAL A 41 1.91 -11.13 0.43
N PRO A 42 2.73 -11.14 1.50
CA PRO A 42 3.61 -10.02 1.83
C PRO A 42 4.60 -9.72 0.70
N HIS A 43 4.82 -8.44 0.39
CA HIS A 43 5.65 -8.01 -0.76
C HIS A 43 7.10 -8.50 -0.73
N PHE A 44 7.65 -8.78 0.45
CA PHE A 44 9.02 -9.25 0.63
C PHE A 44 9.08 -10.73 1.03
N THR A 45 8.06 -11.49 0.66
CA THR A 45 8.08 -12.95 0.84
C THR A 45 9.16 -13.55 -0.04
N PRO A 46 10.09 -14.36 0.52
CA PRO A 46 11.14 -14.98 -0.27
C PRO A 46 10.56 -15.96 -1.29
N GLN A 47 11.26 -16.11 -2.41
CA GLN A 47 10.92 -17.13 -3.41
C GLN A 47 11.26 -18.52 -2.87
N VAL A 48 10.52 -19.52 -3.32
CA VAL A 48 10.72 -20.92 -2.98
C VAL A 48 11.34 -21.68 -4.14
N MET A 49 12.09 -22.73 -3.85
CA MET A 49 12.76 -23.53 -4.88
C MET A 49 11.80 -24.53 -5.51
N HIS A 50 11.79 -24.61 -6.83
CA HIS A 50 11.07 -25.64 -7.55
C HIS A 50 11.79 -26.99 -7.39
N PRO A 51 11.15 -28.04 -6.85
CA PRO A 51 11.85 -29.26 -6.43
C PRO A 51 12.42 -30.10 -7.57
N ILE A 52 12.00 -29.84 -8.82
CA ILE A 52 12.41 -30.60 -10.00
C ILE A 52 13.42 -29.82 -10.85
N THR A 53 13.25 -28.50 -10.95
CA THR A 53 14.02 -27.66 -11.88
C THR A 53 15.03 -26.76 -11.17
N ASP A 54 14.98 -26.69 -9.84
CA ASP A 54 15.81 -25.81 -9.00
C ASP A 54 15.58 -24.30 -9.24
N GLU A 55 14.58 -23.96 -10.06
CA GLU A 55 14.24 -22.57 -10.38
C GLU A 55 13.51 -21.91 -9.20
N PRO A 56 13.73 -20.61 -8.97
CA PRO A 56 13.02 -19.88 -7.94
C PRO A 56 11.60 -19.54 -8.41
N VAL A 57 10.61 -19.84 -7.56
CA VAL A 57 9.18 -19.70 -7.82
C VAL A 57 8.57 -18.80 -6.77
N SER A 58 7.69 -17.89 -7.18
CA SER A 58 6.99 -17.00 -6.25
C SER A 58 5.82 -17.71 -5.54
N ILE A 59 5.45 -17.28 -4.34
CA ILE A 59 4.26 -17.80 -3.66
C ILE A 59 2.99 -17.54 -4.50
N ASN A 60 2.89 -16.40 -5.18
CA ASN A 60 1.77 -16.10 -6.06
C ASN A 60 1.63 -17.11 -7.19
N GLU A 61 2.73 -17.58 -7.75
CA GLU A 61 2.71 -18.60 -8.79
C GLU A 61 2.18 -19.93 -8.27
N LEU A 62 2.53 -20.29 -7.03
CA LEU A 62 1.94 -21.46 -6.36
C LEU A 62 0.44 -21.30 -6.09
N ILE A 63 0.01 -20.11 -5.64
CA ILE A 63 -1.40 -19.81 -5.41
C ILE A 63 -2.18 -19.93 -6.71
N ARG A 64 -1.66 -19.34 -7.79
CA ARG A 64 -2.24 -19.40 -9.13
C ARG A 64 -2.34 -20.85 -9.62
N HIS A 65 -1.25 -21.61 -9.50
CA HIS A 65 -1.24 -23.03 -9.85
C HIS A 65 -2.29 -23.83 -9.07
N TYR A 66 -2.46 -23.55 -7.78
CA TYR A 66 -3.47 -24.19 -6.93
C TYR A 66 -4.91 -23.80 -7.30
N ARG A 67 -5.14 -22.53 -7.65
CA ARG A 67 -6.46 -22.01 -8.02
C ARG A 67 -6.88 -22.41 -9.45
N GLY A 68 -5.91 -22.64 -10.33
CA GLY A 68 -6.12 -23.07 -11.71
C GLY A 68 -6.29 -21.91 -12.72
N ASP A 69 -5.78 -20.71 -12.40
CA ASP A 69 -5.72 -19.54 -13.28
C ASP A 69 -4.32 -19.28 -13.88
#